data_AF-A0A316FHI5-F1
#
_entry.id   AF-A0A316FHI5-F1
#
_cell.length_a   1.000
_cell.length_b   1.000
_cell.length_c   1.000
_cell.angle_alpha   90.00
_cell.angle_beta   90.00
_cell.angle_gamma   90.00
#
_symmetry.space_group_name_H-M   'P 1'
#
loop_
_entity.id
_entity.type
_entity.pdbx_description
1 polymer ?
#
loop_
_entity_poly.entity_id
_entity_poly.type
_entity_poly.pdbx_seq_one_letter_code
_entity_poly.pdbx_strand_id
1 'polypeptide(L)'
;MTSAANIERLERQGRHLEAARTGDPDLGPFRLLPGTWANKPGLPGRGWNMIALPFAPADGQGGPPFRLLVNQYNEELRFQLVDKAVPNRGIDLTGPKNTDQKIVAIDYEQAIAQIVADDFPQSGLAGRPDLAIHHEPGLLLNLLDQIDIGGPRIARLATIPHGDSVLALGDFQVIPGAPDIPTVNSLPIGVSQDLNSPYLAAYKHFHDNPFENLFDPTDPTALLKVANQGVNIKQTTVLEFDTTVERAGISNIPFIVKQANASEMKSTFFLQEIEDERGRTRLRLQYVQVVQLDFFPRRDGGPGRIKWPHVSINTMEKVSDHVDTGSYAKMPG
;
A
#
# COMPACT_ATOMS: atom_id res chain seq x y z
N MET A 1 3.84 10.82 19.88
CA MET A 1 4.52 9.77 20.67
C MET A 1 3.55 9.24 21.71
N THR A 2 3.51 7.93 21.91
CA THR A 2 2.76 7.29 22.99
C THR A 2 3.35 7.72 24.34
N SER A 3 2.53 8.00 25.35
CA SER A 3 3.03 8.45 26.64
C SER A 3 3.68 7.30 27.42
N ALA A 4 4.70 7.58 28.23
CA ALA A 4 5.33 6.58 29.10
C ALA A 4 4.31 5.86 30.00
N ALA A 5 3.30 6.60 30.49
CA ALA A 5 2.20 6.03 31.28
C ALA A 5 1.38 4.98 30.52
N ASN A 6 1.19 5.15 29.20
CA ASN A 6 0.50 4.18 28.36
C ASN A 6 1.35 2.92 28.14
N ILE A 7 2.66 3.07 27.95
CA ILE A 7 3.58 1.95 27.83
C ILE A 7 3.58 1.13 29.12
N GLU A 8 3.77 1.77 30.28
CA GLU A 8 3.72 1.08 31.58
C GLU A 8 2.37 0.37 31.83
N ARG A 9 1.26 0.95 31.36
CA ARG A 9 -0.06 0.31 31.44
C ARG A 9 -0.10 -0.97 30.61
N LEU A 10 0.37 -0.94 29.36
CA LEU A 10 0.45 -2.10 28.49
C LEU A 10 1.39 -3.17 29.06
N GLU A 11 2.51 -2.77 29.66
CA GLU A 11 3.42 -3.68 30.34
C GLU A 11 2.76 -4.44 31.49
N ARG A 12 1.99 -3.74 32.34
CA ARG A 12 1.25 -4.38 33.44
C ARG A 12 0.15 -5.32 32.96
N GLN A 13 -0.45 -5.04 31.80
CA GLN A 13 -1.48 -5.90 31.22
C GLN A 13 -0.90 -7.17 30.58
N GLY A 14 0.36 -7.12 30.11
CA GLY A 14 0.98 -8.22 29.39
C GLY A 14 0.45 -8.37 27.97
N ARG A 15 1.08 -9.27 27.20
CA ARG A 15 0.68 -9.55 25.81
C ARG A 15 -0.71 -10.18 25.78
N HIS A 16 -1.58 -9.67 24.92
CA HIS A 16 -2.91 -10.23 24.72
C HIS A 16 -3.46 -9.91 23.34
N LEU A 17 -4.38 -10.76 22.87
CA LEU A 17 -5.09 -10.62 21.62
C LEU A 17 -6.52 -10.16 21.87
N GLU A 18 -7.02 -9.23 21.05
CA GLU A 18 -8.42 -8.84 21.09
C GLU A 18 -8.95 -8.45 19.70
N ALA A 19 -10.29 -8.47 19.57
CA ALA A 19 -10.97 -7.92 18.41
C ALA A 19 -10.60 -6.45 18.23
N ALA A 20 -10.20 -6.07 17.02
CA ALA A 20 -9.90 -4.68 16.70
C ALA A 20 -11.14 -3.79 16.87
N ARG A 21 -10.95 -2.59 17.44
CA ARG A 21 -12.05 -1.65 17.68
C ARG A 21 -11.69 -0.24 17.22
N THR A 22 -12.56 0.36 16.44
CA THR A 22 -12.43 1.75 16.00
C THR A 22 -12.32 2.67 17.21
N GLY A 23 -11.31 3.54 17.21
CA GLY A 23 -11.03 4.48 18.28
C GLY A 23 -10.14 3.94 19.40
N ASP A 24 -9.67 2.69 19.32
CA ASP A 24 -8.70 2.15 20.29
C ASP A 24 -7.43 3.01 20.33
N PRO A 25 -7.13 3.67 21.46
CA PRO A 25 -5.98 4.57 21.54
C PRO A 25 -4.63 3.84 21.43
N ASP A 26 -4.56 2.54 21.71
CA ASP A 26 -3.31 1.77 21.70
C ASP A 26 -2.81 1.50 20.27
N LEU A 27 -3.72 1.50 19.30
CA LEU A 27 -3.40 1.45 17.88
C LEU A 27 -2.72 2.73 17.37
N GLY A 28 -2.69 3.79 18.18
CA GLY A 28 -2.05 5.06 17.84
C GLY A 28 -2.57 5.61 16.51
N PRO A 29 -1.72 5.75 15.48
CA PRO A 29 -2.14 6.26 14.17
C PRO A 29 -3.14 5.35 13.43
N PHE A 30 -3.20 4.06 13.79
CA PHE A 30 -4.08 3.07 13.15
C PHE A 30 -5.47 3.01 13.78
N ARG A 31 -5.77 3.82 14.81
CA ARG A 31 -7.01 3.73 15.60
C ARG A 31 -8.31 3.77 14.80
N LEU A 32 -8.32 4.36 13.60
CA LEU A 32 -9.53 4.45 12.76
C LEU A 32 -9.67 3.28 11.76
N LEU A 33 -8.62 2.48 11.55
CA LEU A 33 -8.58 1.36 10.61
C LEU A 33 -9.45 0.14 10.96
N PRO A 34 -9.63 -0.28 12.23
CA PRO A 34 -10.38 -1.49 12.58
C PRO A 34 -11.73 -1.62 11.86
N GLY A 35 -12.03 -2.79 11.30
CA GLY A 35 -13.25 -3.04 10.51
C GLY A 35 -12.95 -3.36 9.05
N THR A 36 -13.95 -3.19 8.18
CA THR A 36 -13.85 -3.47 6.74
C THR A 36 -13.97 -2.19 5.93
N TRP A 37 -13.06 -2.03 4.98
CA TRP A 37 -13.03 -0.99 3.98
C TRP A 37 -13.25 -1.61 2.61
N ALA A 38 -14.09 -1.00 1.81
CA ALA A 38 -14.37 -1.52 0.48
C ALA A 38 -14.77 -0.41 -0.48
N ASN A 39 -14.57 -0.69 -1.77
CA ASN A 39 -15.14 0.14 -2.83
C ASN A 39 -16.67 0.07 -2.82
N LYS A 40 -17.26 -1.12 -2.65
CA LYS A 40 -18.71 -1.28 -2.64
C LYS A 40 -19.28 -1.08 -1.23
N PRO A 41 -20.47 -0.45 -1.07
CA PRO A 41 -21.36 -0.01 -2.15
C PRO A 41 -21.12 1.43 -2.63
N GLY A 42 -20.35 2.26 -1.91
CA GLY A 42 -20.33 3.71 -2.11
C GLY A 42 -19.43 4.23 -3.25
N LEU A 43 -18.31 3.57 -3.50
CA LEU A 43 -17.24 3.98 -4.42
C LEU A 43 -16.80 2.82 -5.35
N PRO A 44 -17.71 2.15 -6.08
CA PRO A 44 -17.36 1.05 -6.96
C PRO A 44 -16.36 1.49 -8.04
N GLY A 45 -15.35 0.66 -8.32
CA GLY A 45 -14.37 0.89 -9.39
C GLY A 45 -13.45 2.08 -9.19
N ARG A 46 -13.18 2.45 -7.93
CA ARG A 46 -12.21 3.51 -7.60
C ARG A 46 -10.80 2.99 -7.32
N GLY A 47 -10.57 1.69 -7.48
CA GLY A 47 -9.25 1.09 -7.54
C GLY A 47 -8.70 1.04 -8.96
N TRP A 48 -7.46 1.47 -9.15
CA TRP A 48 -6.77 1.47 -10.44
C TRP A 48 -5.32 1.02 -10.28
N ASN A 49 -4.86 0.23 -11.23
CA ASN A 49 -3.52 -0.33 -11.25
C ASN A 49 -2.89 -0.15 -12.64
N MET A 50 -1.58 0.10 -12.66
CA MET A 50 -0.75 -0.15 -13.83
C MET A 50 0.49 -0.98 -13.48
N ILE A 51 0.88 -1.87 -14.40
CA ILE A 51 2.08 -2.69 -14.28
C ILE A 51 2.70 -2.95 -15.65
N ALA A 52 4.01 -2.71 -15.76
CA ALA A 52 4.78 -3.15 -16.92
C ALA A 52 5.28 -4.58 -16.69
N LEU A 53 5.09 -5.46 -17.67
CA LEU A 53 5.40 -6.87 -17.58
C LEU A 53 6.34 -7.29 -18.72
N PRO A 54 7.38 -8.11 -18.46
CA PRO A 54 8.14 -8.76 -19.52
C PRO A 54 7.19 -9.49 -20.48
N PHE A 55 7.35 -9.23 -21.77
CA PHE A 55 6.45 -9.73 -22.80
C PHE A 55 7.24 -10.04 -24.07
N ALA A 56 6.90 -11.14 -24.72
CA ALA A 56 7.41 -11.47 -26.04
C ALA A 56 6.32 -11.12 -27.07
N PRO A 57 6.47 -10.04 -27.85
CA PRO A 57 5.56 -9.74 -28.95
C PRO A 57 5.52 -10.90 -29.94
N ALA A 58 4.38 -11.07 -30.61
CA ALA A 58 4.27 -12.05 -31.69
C ALA A 58 5.26 -11.74 -32.81
N ASP A 59 5.75 -12.79 -33.48
CA ASP A 59 6.72 -12.66 -34.57
C ASP A 59 6.27 -11.60 -35.60
N GLY A 60 7.14 -10.64 -35.87
CA GLY A 60 6.90 -9.58 -36.85
C GLY A 60 6.10 -8.37 -36.37
N GLN A 61 5.53 -8.35 -35.15
CA GLN A 61 4.83 -7.16 -34.62
C GLN A 61 5.78 -6.01 -34.22
N GLY A 62 7.08 -6.28 -34.04
CA GLY A 62 8.03 -5.30 -33.52
C GLY A 62 7.64 -4.81 -32.12
N GLY A 63 8.25 -3.71 -31.66
CA GLY A 63 7.94 -3.11 -30.36
C GLY A 63 8.85 -3.56 -29.20
N PRO A 64 8.75 -2.90 -28.05
CA PRO A 64 9.61 -3.21 -26.91
C PRO A 64 9.21 -4.55 -26.25
N PRO A 65 10.14 -5.24 -25.56
CA PRO A 65 9.91 -6.56 -24.97
C PRO A 65 9.09 -6.51 -23.65
N PHE A 66 8.13 -5.60 -23.57
CA PHE A 66 7.22 -5.47 -22.43
C PHE A 66 5.84 -5.05 -22.92
N ARG A 67 4.84 -5.33 -22.09
CA ARG A 67 3.49 -4.76 -22.22
C ARG A 67 3.16 -3.96 -20.97
N LEU A 68 2.43 -2.87 -21.13
CA LEU A 68 1.82 -2.13 -20.04
C LEU A 68 0.40 -2.64 -19.85
N LEU A 69 0.13 -3.23 -18.70
CA LEU A 69 -1.19 -3.70 -18.28
C LEU A 69 -1.80 -2.65 -17.34
N VAL A 70 -3.04 -2.27 -17.61
CA VAL A 70 -3.83 -1.37 -16.76
C VAL A 70 -5.13 -2.06 -16.36
N ASN A 71 -5.58 -1.85 -15.12
CA ASN A 71 -6.77 -2.51 -14.58
C ASN A 71 -7.57 -1.57 -13.69
N GLN A 72 -8.90 -1.65 -13.78
CA GLN A 72 -9.83 -1.09 -12.82
C GLN A 72 -10.32 -2.22 -11.91
N TYR A 73 -10.45 -1.98 -10.61
CA TYR A 73 -10.82 -3.01 -9.66
C TYR A 73 -11.68 -2.51 -8.49
N ASN A 74 -12.29 -3.47 -7.79
CA ASN A 74 -12.78 -3.29 -6.43
C ASN A 74 -11.86 -4.02 -5.46
N GLU A 75 -11.74 -3.47 -4.27
CA GLU A 75 -10.90 -3.98 -3.21
C GLU A 75 -11.70 -4.08 -1.91
N GLU A 76 -11.27 -5.00 -1.07
CA GLU A 76 -11.65 -5.10 0.31
C GLU A 76 -10.39 -5.17 1.19
N LEU A 77 -10.34 -4.33 2.22
CA LEU A 77 -9.32 -4.34 3.27
C LEU A 77 -10.00 -4.58 4.61
N ARG A 78 -9.57 -5.62 5.32
CA ARG A 78 -10.10 -6.01 6.64
C ARG A 78 -9.01 -5.84 7.69
N PHE A 79 -9.37 -5.24 8.82
CA PHE A 79 -8.50 -5.08 9.99
C PHE A 79 -9.22 -5.64 11.21
N GLN A 80 -8.76 -6.77 11.76
CA GLN A 80 -9.62 -7.64 12.57
C GLN A 80 -9.08 -7.94 13.98
N LEU A 81 -7.80 -8.17 14.13
CA LEU A 81 -7.18 -8.63 15.36
C LEU A 81 -6.08 -7.66 15.77
N VAL A 82 -6.06 -7.31 17.06
CA VAL A 82 -5.00 -6.51 17.65
C VAL A 82 -4.21 -7.39 18.62
N ASP A 83 -2.89 -7.41 18.45
CA ASP A 83 -1.93 -8.00 19.39
C ASP A 83 -1.26 -6.87 20.16
N LYS A 84 -1.62 -6.76 21.44
CA LYS A 84 -1.18 -5.66 22.31
C LYS A 84 0.03 -6.07 23.13
N ALA A 85 0.85 -5.08 23.44
CA ALA A 85 2.03 -5.22 24.29
C ALA A 85 3.00 -6.33 23.80
N VAL A 86 3.14 -6.50 22.49
CA VAL A 86 4.07 -7.47 21.89
C VAL A 86 5.50 -7.07 22.27
N PRO A 87 6.24 -7.91 23.01
CA PRO A 87 7.54 -7.53 23.54
C PRO A 87 8.67 -7.95 22.59
N ASN A 88 9.39 -6.96 22.04
CA ASN A 88 10.72 -7.15 21.50
C ASN A 88 11.73 -7.00 22.63
N ARG A 89 12.52 -8.03 22.92
CA ARG A 89 13.40 -8.05 24.09
C ARG A 89 14.75 -7.39 23.81
N GLY A 90 15.18 -6.51 24.72
CA GLY A 90 16.42 -5.76 24.61
C GLY A 90 17.09 -5.54 25.96
N ILE A 91 18.41 -5.39 25.95
CA ILE A 91 19.19 -5.00 27.13
C ILE A 91 20.25 -3.97 26.71
N ASP A 92 20.39 -2.91 27.50
CA ASP A 92 21.57 -2.05 27.46
C ASP A 92 22.63 -2.62 28.41
N LEU A 93 23.74 -3.10 27.87
CA LEU A 93 24.84 -3.68 28.65
C LEU A 93 25.74 -2.62 29.30
N THR A 94 25.65 -1.36 28.88
CA THR A 94 26.46 -0.27 29.44
C THR A 94 25.93 0.18 30.81
N GLY A 95 24.62 0.07 31.01
CA GLY A 95 23.97 0.10 32.31
C GLY A 95 22.87 -0.96 32.32
N PRO A 96 23.12 -2.17 32.90
CA PRO A 96 22.29 -3.37 32.71
C PRO A 96 20.82 -3.11 33.03
N LYS A 97 20.09 -2.71 32.00
CA LYS A 97 18.69 -2.30 32.04
C LYS A 97 17.98 -2.90 30.85
N ASN A 98 16.80 -3.46 31.09
CA ASN A 98 15.94 -3.91 30.01
C ASN A 98 15.53 -2.70 29.15
N THR A 99 15.73 -2.84 27.85
CA THR A 99 15.37 -1.87 26.81
C THR A 99 14.40 -2.50 25.83
N ASP A 100 13.46 -3.28 26.37
CA ASP A 100 12.42 -3.92 25.57
C ASP A 100 11.62 -2.86 24.81
N GLN A 101 11.32 -3.15 23.55
CA GLN A 101 10.38 -2.37 22.76
C GLN A 101 8.99 -3.02 22.84
N LYS A 102 7.96 -2.20 23.03
CA LYS A 102 6.56 -2.65 22.92
C LYS A 102 5.97 -2.27 21.58
N ILE A 103 5.21 -3.21 21.02
CA ILE A 103 4.48 -3.05 19.77
C ILE A 103 3.00 -3.32 20.02
N VAL A 104 2.16 -2.54 19.35
CA VAL A 104 0.75 -2.89 19.13
C VAL A 104 0.60 -3.21 17.65
N ALA A 105 0.26 -4.45 17.32
CA ALA A 105 0.11 -4.91 15.96
C ALA A 105 -1.37 -5.05 15.62
N ILE A 106 -1.78 -4.61 14.43
CA ILE A 106 -3.09 -4.90 13.86
C ILE A 106 -2.91 -5.74 12.60
N ASP A 107 -3.63 -6.85 12.50
CA ASP A 107 -3.66 -7.64 11.27
C ASP A 107 -4.41 -6.90 10.18
N TYR A 108 -4.06 -7.23 8.93
CA TYR A 108 -4.91 -6.92 7.82
C TYR A 108 -4.94 -8.03 6.79
N GLU A 109 -6.04 -8.07 6.05
CA GLU A 109 -6.20 -8.88 4.86
C GLU A 109 -6.71 -8.00 3.73
N GLN A 110 -6.04 -8.09 2.58
CA GLN A 110 -6.41 -7.39 1.35
C GLN A 110 -6.86 -8.40 0.31
N ALA A 111 -7.94 -8.08 -0.40
CA ALA A 111 -8.40 -8.83 -1.56
C ALA A 111 -8.83 -7.88 -2.68
N ILE A 112 -8.39 -8.16 -3.91
CA ILE A 112 -8.72 -7.36 -5.10
C ILE A 112 -9.43 -8.21 -6.15
N ALA A 113 -10.59 -7.72 -6.59
CA ALA A 113 -11.36 -8.27 -7.70
C ALA A 113 -11.35 -7.30 -8.89
N GLN A 114 -10.87 -7.79 -10.03
CA GLN A 114 -10.81 -7.02 -11.27
C GLN A 114 -12.20 -6.70 -11.81
N ILE A 115 -12.41 -5.49 -12.30
CA ILE A 115 -13.60 -5.09 -13.06
C ILE A 115 -13.30 -5.22 -14.55
N VAL A 116 -12.25 -4.55 -15.02
CA VAL A 116 -11.84 -4.51 -16.43
C VAL A 116 -10.32 -4.30 -16.50
N ALA A 117 -9.71 -4.80 -17.56
CA ALA A 117 -8.29 -4.63 -17.84
C ALA A 117 -8.05 -4.49 -19.33
N ASP A 118 -6.97 -3.78 -19.67
CA ASP A 118 -6.46 -3.66 -21.03
C ASP A 118 -4.93 -3.64 -21.00
N ASP A 119 -4.29 -3.99 -22.12
CA ASP A 119 -2.86 -3.87 -22.25
C ASP A 119 -2.38 -3.41 -23.62
N PHE A 120 -1.21 -2.76 -23.60
CA PHE A 120 -0.54 -2.35 -24.82
C PHE A 120 0.96 -2.73 -24.80
N PRO A 121 1.51 -3.30 -25.88
CA PRO A 121 0.80 -3.79 -27.07
C PRO A 121 -0.24 -4.86 -26.73
N GLN A 122 -1.30 -4.94 -27.54
CA GLN A 122 -2.42 -5.86 -27.29
C GLN A 122 -1.91 -7.31 -27.26
N SER A 123 -1.92 -7.91 -26.07
CA SER A 123 -1.29 -9.21 -25.85
C SER A 123 -2.26 -10.38 -25.90
N GLY A 124 -3.56 -10.12 -25.68
CA GLY A 124 -4.57 -11.16 -25.45
C GLY A 124 -4.47 -11.83 -24.07
N LEU A 125 -3.61 -11.32 -23.18
CA LEU A 125 -3.38 -11.83 -21.82
C LEU A 125 -4.01 -10.96 -20.72
N ALA A 126 -4.68 -9.86 -21.10
CA ALA A 126 -5.46 -9.07 -20.15
C ALA A 126 -6.50 -9.97 -19.47
N GLY A 127 -6.58 -9.90 -18.14
CA GLY A 127 -7.49 -10.73 -17.37
C GLY A 127 -8.95 -10.46 -17.72
N ARG A 128 -9.82 -11.45 -17.56
CA ARG A 128 -11.28 -11.26 -17.66
C ARG A 128 -11.85 -10.53 -16.42
N PRO A 129 -13.03 -9.90 -16.51
CA PRO A 129 -13.75 -9.38 -15.36
C PRO A 129 -13.95 -10.41 -14.23
N ASP A 130 -14.09 -9.92 -13.00
CA ASP A 130 -14.33 -10.68 -11.76
C ASP A 130 -13.22 -11.68 -11.36
N LEU A 131 -12.05 -11.62 -11.99
CA LEU A 131 -10.89 -12.37 -11.51
C LEU A 131 -10.41 -11.80 -10.17
N ALA A 132 -10.15 -12.69 -9.21
CA ALA A 132 -9.30 -12.37 -8.07
C ALA A 132 -7.88 -12.19 -8.59
N ILE A 133 -7.35 -10.97 -8.52
CA ILE A 133 -6.03 -10.62 -9.07
C ILE A 133 -4.98 -10.38 -7.99
N HIS A 134 -5.39 -10.15 -6.74
CA HIS A 134 -4.49 -10.00 -5.61
C HIS A 134 -5.15 -10.46 -4.32
N HIS A 135 -4.33 -11.02 -3.43
CA HIS A 135 -4.68 -11.34 -2.05
C HIS A 135 -3.41 -11.20 -1.22
N GLU A 136 -3.45 -10.51 -0.07
CA GLU A 136 -2.31 -10.49 0.85
C GLU A 136 -2.76 -10.36 2.31
N PRO A 137 -2.20 -11.18 3.21
CA PRO A 137 -2.23 -10.92 4.64
C PRO A 137 -1.02 -10.10 5.10
N GLY A 138 -1.17 -9.36 6.19
CA GLY A 138 -0.07 -8.64 6.81
C GLY A 138 -0.37 -8.09 8.19
N LEU A 139 0.59 -7.30 8.71
CA LEU A 139 0.49 -6.59 9.98
C LEU A 139 0.89 -5.12 9.81
N LEU A 140 0.20 -4.23 10.49
CA LEU A 140 0.66 -2.86 10.76
C LEU A 140 1.09 -2.77 12.22
N LEU A 141 2.30 -2.25 12.46
CA LEU A 141 2.93 -2.22 13.78
C LEU A 141 3.05 -0.77 14.26
N ASN A 142 2.44 -0.46 15.41
CA ASN A 142 2.66 0.80 16.13
C ASN A 142 3.85 0.62 17.08
N LEU A 143 4.97 1.27 16.80
CA LEU A 143 6.23 1.12 17.54
C LEU A 143 6.25 2.14 18.70
N LEU A 144 5.96 1.68 19.92
CA LEU A 144 5.72 2.57 21.07
C LEU A 144 7.01 3.13 21.67
N ASP A 145 8.04 2.29 21.76
CA ASP A 145 9.32 2.58 22.40
C ASP A 145 10.43 2.51 21.35
N GLN A 146 10.74 3.66 20.75
CA GLN A 146 11.83 3.77 19.79
C GLN A 146 13.18 3.71 20.51
N ILE A 147 14.08 2.90 19.96
CA ILE A 147 15.46 2.80 20.47
C ILE A 147 16.26 4.04 20.04
N ASP A 148 15.96 4.59 18.86
CA ASP A 148 16.62 5.77 18.30
C ASP A 148 15.66 6.96 18.17
N ILE A 149 16.07 8.15 18.64
CA ILE A 149 15.31 9.39 18.48
C ILE A 149 15.18 9.71 16.99
N GLY A 150 13.94 9.78 16.50
CA GLY A 150 13.66 10.07 15.09
C GLY A 150 13.66 8.85 14.18
N GLY A 151 13.74 7.64 14.74
CA GLY A 151 13.53 6.39 14.00
C GLY A 151 12.07 6.17 13.59
N PRO A 152 11.77 5.08 12.87
CA PRO A 152 10.43 4.76 12.40
C PRO A 152 9.46 4.60 13.56
N ARG A 153 8.24 5.13 13.39
CA ARG A 153 7.17 5.05 14.38
C ARG A 153 6.16 3.97 14.03
N ILE A 154 6.13 3.56 12.76
CA ILE A 154 5.26 2.52 12.26
C ILE A 154 6.01 1.56 11.34
N ALA A 155 5.49 0.34 11.21
CA ALA A 155 5.96 -0.62 10.22
C ALA A 155 4.79 -1.35 9.57
N ARG A 156 4.98 -1.82 8.33
CA ARG A 156 4.10 -2.73 7.61
C ARG A 156 4.86 -4.01 7.28
N LEU A 157 4.29 -5.13 7.67
CA LEU A 157 4.67 -6.46 7.24
C LEU A 157 3.63 -6.95 6.23
N ALA A 158 4.05 -7.45 5.07
CA ALA A 158 3.15 -8.03 4.07
C ALA A 158 3.74 -9.32 3.49
N THR A 159 2.87 -10.27 3.14
CA THR A 159 3.26 -11.49 2.40
C THR A 159 2.39 -11.63 1.17
N ILE A 160 3.03 -11.65 -0.01
CA ILE A 160 2.35 -11.58 -1.29
C ILE A 160 2.47 -12.95 -1.99
N PRO A 161 1.37 -13.56 -2.47
CA PRO A 161 1.36 -14.90 -3.06
C PRO A 161 2.04 -15.00 -4.43
N HIS A 162 2.69 -13.92 -4.88
CA HIS A 162 3.67 -13.94 -5.97
C HIS A 162 5.05 -14.46 -5.53
N GLY A 163 5.27 -14.58 -4.22
CA GLY A 163 6.51 -15.05 -3.61
C GLY A 163 7.37 -13.94 -3.02
N ASP A 164 6.73 -12.90 -2.48
CA ASP A 164 7.40 -11.73 -1.91
C ASP A 164 7.01 -11.56 -0.43
N SER A 165 7.98 -11.16 0.39
CA SER A 165 7.77 -10.77 1.79
C SER A 165 8.34 -9.39 1.99
N VAL A 166 7.54 -8.49 2.57
CA VAL A 166 7.83 -7.06 2.66
C VAL A 166 7.93 -6.64 4.12
N LEU A 167 9.02 -5.94 4.45
CA LEU A 167 9.12 -5.08 5.62
C LEU A 167 9.26 -3.64 5.11
N ALA A 168 8.28 -2.80 5.41
CA ALA A 168 8.35 -1.37 5.17
C ALA A 168 8.29 -0.64 6.51
N LEU A 169 9.18 0.34 6.70
CA LEU A 169 9.24 1.17 7.89
C LEU A 169 8.78 2.58 7.51
N GLY A 170 8.28 3.34 8.48
CA GLY A 170 8.00 4.74 8.20
C GLY A 170 7.37 5.49 9.34
N ASP A 171 6.58 6.48 8.97
CA ASP A 171 6.07 7.46 9.90
C ASP A 171 4.64 7.93 9.54
N PHE A 172 4.04 8.72 10.43
CA PHE A 172 2.72 9.27 10.28
C PHE A 172 2.62 10.73 10.74
N GLN A 173 1.63 11.42 10.18
CA GLN A 173 1.20 12.74 10.63
C GLN A 173 -0.32 12.84 10.60
N VAL A 174 -0.85 13.74 11.43
CA VAL A 174 -2.27 14.10 11.40
C VAL A 174 -2.35 15.56 10.99
N ILE A 175 -3.06 15.82 9.91
CA ILE A 175 -3.18 17.16 9.33
C ILE A 175 -4.65 17.59 9.28
N PRO A 176 -4.95 18.88 9.46
CA PRO A 176 -6.29 19.39 9.22
C PRO A 176 -6.59 19.38 7.72
N GLY A 177 -7.83 19.02 7.35
CA GLY A 177 -8.27 19.13 5.97
C GLY A 177 -7.81 17.99 5.04
N ALA A 178 -7.90 18.27 3.74
CA ALA A 178 -7.47 17.39 2.67
C ALA A 178 -5.93 17.25 2.65
N PRO A 179 -5.39 16.07 2.31
CA PRO A 179 -3.95 15.91 2.11
C PRO A 179 -3.50 16.52 0.78
N ASP A 180 -2.24 16.96 0.75
CA ASP A 180 -1.54 17.17 -0.52
C ASP A 180 -1.06 15.80 -1.03
N ILE A 181 -1.59 15.37 -2.18
CA ILE A 181 -1.26 14.09 -2.79
C ILE A 181 -0.22 14.36 -3.89
N PRO A 182 1.05 13.94 -3.73
CA PRO A 182 2.08 14.21 -4.71
C PRO A 182 1.78 13.52 -6.04
N THR A 183 2.13 14.16 -7.16
CA THR A 183 2.13 13.49 -8.46
C THR A 183 3.16 12.37 -8.48
N VAL A 184 2.73 11.16 -8.85
CA VAL A 184 3.62 10.04 -9.11
C VAL A 184 3.87 9.94 -10.61
N ASN A 185 5.12 10.12 -11.05
CA ASN A 185 5.52 9.74 -12.40
C ASN A 185 5.78 8.22 -12.43
N SER A 186 5.03 7.50 -13.27
CA SER A 186 5.14 6.04 -13.40
C SER A 186 6.00 5.58 -14.59
N LEU A 187 6.60 6.51 -15.33
CA LEU A 187 7.47 6.16 -16.44
C LEU A 187 8.68 5.34 -15.94
N PRO A 188 9.15 4.36 -16.74
CA PRO A 188 10.31 3.56 -16.38
C PRO A 188 11.56 4.42 -16.20
N ILE A 189 12.31 4.15 -15.14
CA ILE A 189 13.59 4.80 -14.83
C ILE A 189 14.72 4.01 -15.48
N GLY A 190 15.59 4.69 -16.22
CA GLY A 190 16.69 4.05 -16.97
C GLY A 190 16.49 4.01 -18.48
N VAL A 191 15.51 4.79 -18.97
CA VAL A 191 15.25 5.02 -20.40
C VAL A 191 14.91 6.50 -20.63
N SER A 192 14.86 6.93 -21.90
CA SER A 192 14.38 8.26 -22.26
C SER A 192 13.02 8.55 -21.62
N GLN A 193 12.86 9.73 -21.03
CA GLN A 193 11.59 10.21 -20.47
C GLN A 193 10.74 10.97 -21.51
N ASP A 194 11.20 11.07 -22.76
CA ASP A 194 10.39 11.60 -23.86
C ASP A 194 9.33 10.57 -24.25
N LEU A 195 8.06 10.88 -23.96
CA LEU A 195 6.91 10.04 -24.31
C LEU A 195 6.82 9.73 -25.81
N ASN A 196 7.43 10.53 -26.69
CA ASN A 196 7.47 10.26 -28.13
C ASN A 196 8.53 9.22 -28.51
N SER A 197 9.35 8.77 -27.57
CA SER A 197 10.27 7.65 -27.76
C SER A 197 9.49 6.38 -28.13
N PRO A 198 9.90 5.63 -29.18
CA PRO A 198 9.29 4.34 -29.51
C PRO A 198 9.28 3.34 -28.35
N TYR A 199 10.22 3.48 -27.40
CA TYR A 199 10.29 2.61 -26.23
C TYR A 199 9.17 2.87 -25.21
N LEU A 200 8.60 4.08 -25.19
CA LEU A 200 7.49 4.47 -24.33
C LEU A 200 6.13 4.40 -25.03
N ALA A 201 6.06 3.77 -26.21
CA ALA A 201 4.82 3.68 -27.00
C ALA A 201 3.63 3.14 -26.20
N ALA A 202 3.84 2.19 -25.28
CA ALA A 202 2.78 1.67 -24.42
C ALA A 202 2.24 2.68 -23.41
N TYR A 203 3.12 3.52 -22.84
CA TYR A 203 2.69 4.60 -21.95
C TYR A 203 2.00 5.70 -22.75
N LYS A 204 2.58 6.07 -23.90
CA LYS A 204 1.99 7.05 -24.82
C LYS A 204 0.59 6.64 -25.28
N HIS A 205 0.38 5.36 -25.57
CA HIS A 205 -0.93 4.84 -25.97
C HIS A 205 -2.03 5.22 -24.96
N PHE A 206 -1.81 4.92 -23.67
CA PHE A 206 -2.76 5.24 -22.60
C PHE A 206 -2.71 6.69 -22.13
N HIS A 207 -1.63 7.44 -22.40
CA HIS A 207 -1.61 8.88 -22.18
C HIS A 207 -2.50 9.61 -23.20
N ASP A 208 -2.38 9.25 -24.49
CA ASP A 208 -3.19 9.82 -25.57
C ASP A 208 -4.65 9.33 -25.50
N ASN A 209 -4.87 8.11 -24.98
CA ASN A 209 -6.17 7.46 -24.84
C ASN A 209 -6.31 6.90 -23.41
N PRO A 210 -6.65 7.73 -22.41
CA PRO A 210 -6.78 7.29 -21.02
C PRO A 210 -7.69 6.08 -20.89
N PHE A 211 -7.24 5.08 -20.12
CA PHE A 211 -7.98 3.85 -19.88
C PHE A 211 -9.32 4.16 -19.18
N GLU A 212 -10.41 3.57 -19.67
CA GLU A 212 -11.79 3.92 -19.28
C GLU A 212 -12.10 5.44 -19.38
N ASN A 213 -11.40 6.15 -20.27
CA ASN A 213 -11.43 7.60 -20.44
C ASN A 213 -11.05 8.40 -19.16
N LEU A 214 -10.36 7.76 -18.22
CA LEU A 214 -10.07 8.34 -16.89
C LEU A 214 -8.63 8.16 -16.45
N PHE A 215 -8.07 6.96 -16.61
CA PHE A 215 -6.80 6.60 -16.02
C PHE A 215 -5.64 6.79 -17.01
N ASP A 216 -4.83 7.81 -16.75
CA ASP A 216 -3.56 8.05 -17.44
C ASP A 216 -2.43 7.45 -16.59
N PRO A 217 -1.69 6.44 -17.09
CA PRO A 217 -0.61 5.85 -16.32
C PRO A 217 0.48 6.88 -16.00
N THR A 218 0.68 7.94 -16.77
CA THR A 218 1.75 8.93 -16.54
C THR A 218 1.52 9.85 -15.33
N ASP A 219 0.27 10.00 -14.87
CA ASP A 219 -0.10 10.58 -13.56
C ASP A 219 -1.26 9.78 -12.94
N PRO A 220 -0.99 8.59 -12.40
CA PRO A 220 -2.03 7.73 -11.84
C PRO A 220 -2.69 8.38 -10.60
N THR A 221 -1.96 9.24 -9.89
CA THR A 221 -2.45 9.95 -8.69
C THR A 221 -3.49 11.03 -8.98
N ALA A 222 -3.69 11.43 -10.25
CA ALA A 222 -4.69 12.41 -10.63
C ALA A 222 -6.10 12.05 -10.13
N LEU A 223 -6.48 10.76 -10.19
CA LEU A 223 -7.80 10.31 -9.75
C LEU A 223 -8.02 10.43 -8.24
N LEU A 224 -6.95 10.32 -7.42
CA LEU A 224 -7.04 10.55 -5.98
C LEU A 224 -7.32 12.02 -5.65
N LYS A 225 -6.66 12.94 -6.38
CA LYS A 225 -6.87 14.39 -6.26
C LYS A 225 -8.28 14.78 -6.67
N VAL A 226 -8.77 14.23 -7.78
CA VAL A 226 -10.15 14.44 -8.25
C VAL A 226 -11.16 13.97 -7.20
N ALA A 227 -10.93 12.83 -6.56
CA ALA A 227 -11.80 12.33 -5.51
C ALA A 227 -11.88 13.22 -4.25
N ASN A 228 -10.94 14.17 -4.06
CA ASN A 228 -10.98 15.15 -2.97
C ASN A 228 -11.76 16.42 -3.31
N GLN A 229 -12.08 16.66 -4.59
CA GLN A 229 -12.78 17.87 -5.01
C GLN A 229 -14.21 17.92 -4.45
N GLY A 230 -14.57 19.05 -3.84
CA GLY A 230 -15.90 19.26 -3.27
C GLY A 230 -16.20 18.45 -1.99
N VAL A 231 -15.21 17.74 -1.44
CA VAL A 231 -15.39 16.94 -0.21
C VAL A 231 -14.93 17.74 1.01
N ASN A 232 -15.80 17.84 2.02
CA ASN A 232 -15.49 18.46 3.30
C ASN A 232 -14.67 17.51 4.17
N ILE A 233 -13.36 17.45 3.93
CA ILE A 233 -12.41 16.66 4.72
C ILE A 233 -12.04 17.49 5.95
N LYS A 234 -12.26 16.97 7.15
CA LYS A 234 -11.97 17.67 8.42
C LYS A 234 -10.55 17.44 8.88
N GLN A 235 -10.09 16.20 8.74
CA GLN A 235 -8.80 15.75 9.22
C GLN A 235 -8.34 14.56 8.37
N THR A 236 -7.03 14.46 8.18
CA THR A 236 -6.40 13.32 7.52
C THR A 236 -5.26 12.79 8.37
N THR A 237 -5.27 11.49 8.67
CA THR A 237 -4.09 10.77 9.15
C THR A 237 -3.35 10.23 7.93
N VAL A 238 -2.12 10.69 7.73
CA VAL A 238 -1.23 10.23 6.66
C VAL A 238 -0.28 9.20 7.24
N LEU A 239 -0.22 8.01 6.64
CA LEU A 239 0.68 6.91 7.00
C LEU A 239 1.61 6.67 5.82
N GLU A 240 2.92 6.74 6.04
CA GLU A 240 3.93 6.55 4.99
C GLU A 240 4.80 5.34 5.34
N PHE A 241 5.03 4.48 4.35
CA PHE A 241 5.85 3.29 4.47
C PHE A 241 6.85 3.23 3.33
N ASP A 242 8.09 2.88 3.64
CA ASP A 242 9.22 2.83 2.72
C ASP A 242 10.08 1.58 3.01
N THR A 243 10.39 0.80 1.97
CA THR A 243 11.27 -0.38 2.11
C THR A 243 12.75 -0.04 1.92
N THR A 244 13.09 1.21 1.61
CA THR A 244 14.46 1.65 1.30
C THR A 244 15.17 2.27 2.50
N VAL A 245 14.48 2.42 3.63
CA VAL A 245 15.02 3.02 4.84
C VAL A 245 15.53 1.97 5.83
N GLU A 246 16.60 2.31 6.53
CA GLU A 246 17.22 1.48 7.57
C GLU A 246 17.45 0.01 7.15
N ARG A 247 16.78 -0.94 7.81
CA ARG A 247 16.85 -2.39 7.57
C ARG A 247 15.55 -2.94 6.95
N ALA A 248 14.71 -2.07 6.42
CA ALA A 248 13.55 -2.45 5.63
C ALA A 248 13.96 -3.15 4.32
N GLY A 249 13.00 -3.76 3.62
CA GLY A 249 13.30 -4.41 2.35
C GLY A 249 12.22 -5.37 1.88
N ILE A 250 12.49 -5.96 0.72
CA ILE A 250 11.64 -7.00 0.11
C ILE A 250 12.50 -8.26 -0.08
N SER A 251 11.97 -9.41 0.33
CA SER A 251 12.58 -10.72 0.09
C SER A 251 11.75 -11.48 -0.93
N ASN A 252 12.39 -11.89 -2.03
CA ASN A 252 11.72 -12.45 -3.19
C ASN A 252 12.18 -13.89 -3.47
N ILE A 253 11.27 -14.73 -3.96
CA ILE A 253 11.64 -16.05 -4.49
C ILE A 253 12.53 -15.92 -5.74
N PRO A 254 13.33 -16.95 -6.09
CA PRO A 254 14.31 -16.87 -7.17
C PRO A 254 13.74 -16.53 -8.55
N PHE A 255 12.48 -16.87 -8.84
CA PHE A 255 11.85 -16.54 -10.12
C PHE A 255 11.64 -15.03 -10.26
N ILE A 256 11.08 -14.38 -9.24
CA ILE A 256 10.86 -12.93 -9.19
C ILE A 256 12.19 -12.20 -9.36
N VAL A 257 13.22 -12.59 -8.59
CA VAL A 257 14.57 -12.01 -8.69
C VAL A 257 15.13 -12.05 -10.12
N LYS A 258 14.83 -13.12 -10.88
CA LYS A 258 15.36 -13.31 -12.24
C LYS A 258 14.58 -12.53 -13.30
N GLN A 259 13.25 -12.47 -13.18
CA GLN A 259 12.36 -12.02 -14.25
C GLN A 259 11.90 -10.58 -14.10
N ALA A 260 11.42 -10.20 -12.92
CA ALA A 260 10.90 -8.88 -12.61
C ALA A 260 11.02 -8.64 -11.10
N ASN A 261 12.24 -8.30 -10.66
CA ASN A 261 12.56 -8.26 -9.23
C ASN A 261 11.85 -7.09 -8.54
N ALA A 262 10.97 -7.36 -7.58
CA ALA A 262 10.42 -6.33 -6.71
C ALA A 262 11.52 -5.79 -5.80
N SER A 263 12.09 -4.63 -6.12
CA SER A 263 13.29 -4.10 -5.46
C SER A 263 12.96 -3.15 -4.32
N GLU A 264 11.92 -2.34 -4.49
CA GLU A 264 11.57 -1.24 -3.59
C GLU A 264 10.05 -1.07 -3.58
N MET A 265 9.51 -0.67 -2.43
CA MET A 265 8.11 -0.28 -2.32
C MET A 265 7.99 0.98 -1.45
N LYS A 266 7.15 1.90 -1.90
CA LYS A 266 6.66 3.03 -1.11
C LYS A 266 5.14 3.02 -1.14
N SER A 267 4.51 3.24 0.01
CA SER A 267 3.05 3.39 0.08
C SER A 267 2.67 4.51 1.03
N THR A 268 1.68 5.28 0.63
CA THR A 268 1.08 6.34 1.44
C THR A 268 -0.41 6.10 1.55
N PHE A 269 -0.90 6.00 2.77
CA PHE A 269 -2.32 5.90 3.09
C PHE A 269 -2.82 7.22 3.66
N PHE A 270 -3.95 7.69 3.16
CA PHE A 270 -4.63 8.90 3.60
C PHE A 270 -5.98 8.51 4.20
N LEU A 271 -6.01 8.45 5.53
CA LEU A 271 -7.19 8.09 6.31
C LEU A 271 -7.94 9.37 6.69
N GLN A 272 -9.04 9.62 6.00
CA GLN A 272 -9.77 10.88 6.00
C GLN A 272 -11.06 10.78 6.81
N GLU A 273 -11.26 11.75 7.70
CA GLU A 273 -12.53 12.02 8.36
C GLU A 273 -13.30 13.04 7.51
N ILE A 274 -14.33 12.57 6.80
CA ILE A 274 -15.15 13.40 5.92
C ILE A 274 -16.47 13.74 6.60
N GLU A 275 -16.93 14.98 6.50
CA GLU A 275 -18.21 15.43 7.05
C GLU A 275 -19.23 15.53 5.91
N ASP A 276 -20.34 14.79 6.03
CA ASP A 276 -21.42 14.86 5.05
C ASP A 276 -22.29 16.12 5.23
N GLU A 277 -23.22 16.37 4.31
CA GLU A 277 -24.12 17.52 4.34
C GLU A 277 -25.00 17.60 5.60
N ARG A 278 -25.13 16.48 6.34
CA ARG A 278 -25.91 16.39 7.58
C ARG A 278 -25.01 16.53 8.83
N GLY A 279 -23.72 16.85 8.64
CA GLY A 279 -22.74 16.97 9.72
C GLY A 279 -22.28 15.63 10.30
N ARG A 280 -22.54 14.50 9.61
CA ARG A 280 -22.08 13.19 10.08
C ARG A 280 -20.69 12.90 9.56
N THR A 281 -19.80 12.46 10.45
CA THR A 281 -18.47 11.99 10.06
C THR A 281 -18.56 10.60 9.42
N ARG A 282 -17.94 10.45 8.25
CA ARG A 282 -17.67 9.17 7.59
C ARG A 282 -16.17 9.02 7.45
N LEU A 283 -15.72 7.78 7.28
CA LEU A 283 -14.31 7.48 7.09
C LEU A 283 -14.04 7.04 5.65
N ARG A 284 -13.04 7.66 5.04
CA ARG A 284 -12.57 7.35 3.69
C ARG A 284 -11.07 7.05 3.72
N LEU A 285 -10.65 6.02 3.00
CA LEU A 285 -9.26 5.65 2.85
C LEU A 285 -8.86 5.84 1.39
N GLN A 286 -7.84 6.65 1.15
CA GLN A 286 -7.13 6.68 -0.11
C GLN A 286 -5.75 6.10 0.07
N TYR A 287 -5.19 5.45 -0.94
CA TYR A 287 -3.78 5.14 -0.94
C TYR A 287 -3.17 5.25 -2.34
N VAL A 288 -1.86 5.46 -2.35
CA VAL A 288 -1.00 5.20 -3.50
C VAL A 288 0.13 4.28 -3.06
N GLN A 289 0.38 3.23 -3.84
CA GLN A 289 1.48 2.30 -3.64
C GLN A 289 2.26 2.19 -4.93
N VAL A 290 3.58 2.32 -4.82
CA VAL A 290 4.53 2.16 -5.93
C VAL A 290 5.50 1.06 -5.56
N VAL A 291 5.49 -0.03 -6.33
CA VAL A 291 6.49 -1.10 -6.26
C VAL A 291 7.40 -0.96 -7.47
N GLN A 292 8.71 -0.93 -7.27
CA GLN A 292 9.68 -0.91 -8.37
C GLN A 292 9.98 -2.34 -8.81
N LEU A 293 9.68 -2.66 -10.07
CA LEU A 293 10.05 -3.92 -10.69
C LEU A 293 11.29 -3.74 -11.55
N ASP A 294 12.36 -4.45 -11.24
CA ASP A 294 13.65 -4.32 -11.91
C ASP A 294 13.81 -5.40 -12.98
N PHE A 295 13.72 -5.02 -14.25
CA PHE A 295 13.97 -5.92 -15.36
C PHE A 295 14.48 -5.19 -16.61
N PHE A 296 15.15 -5.97 -17.47
CA PHE A 296 15.95 -5.52 -18.62
C PHE A 296 17.11 -4.58 -18.29
N PRO A 297 18.19 -4.60 -19.10
CA PRO A 297 19.27 -3.62 -18.96
C PRO A 297 18.78 -2.20 -19.22
N ARG A 298 19.35 -1.22 -18.50
CA ARG A 298 19.10 0.21 -18.76
C ARG A 298 19.52 0.58 -20.18
N ARG A 299 18.84 1.60 -20.73
CA ARG A 299 19.07 2.14 -22.08
C ARG A 299 19.63 3.56 -22.08
N ASP A 300 19.78 4.17 -20.91
CA ASP A 300 20.35 5.50 -20.72
C ASP A 300 21.87 5.50 -20.46
N GLY A 301 22.52 4.33 -20.56
CA GLY A 301 23.96 4.16 -20.32
C GLY A 301 24.34 4.02 -18.84
N GLY A 302 23.38 4.10 -17.90
CA GLY A 302 23.61 3.85 -16.49
C GLY A 302 23.79 2.36 -16.16
N PRO A 303 24.38 2.02 -14.99
CA PRO A 303 24.50 0.63 -14.54
C PRO A 303 23.16 0.06 -14.04
N GLY A 304 23.01 -1.26 -14.08
CA GLY A 304 21.85 -1.96 -13.51
C GLY A 304 20.69 -2.19 -14.48
N ARG A 305 19.49 -2.34 -13.93
CA ARG A 305 18.26 -2.64 -14.68
C ARG A 305 17.35 -1.41 -14.78
N ILE A 306 16.44 -1.43 -15.75
CA ILE A 306 15.34 -0.46 -15.78
C ILE A 306 14.46 -0.74 -14.56
N LYS A 307 14.08 0.31 -13.83
CA LYS A 307 13.08 0.21 -12.76
C LYS A 307 11.73 0.62 -13.32
N TRP A 308 10.76 -0.26 -13.19
CA TRP A 308 9.40 -0.06 -13.69
C TRP A 308 8.48 0.18 -12.50
N PRO A 309 7.94 1.40 -12.34
CA PRO A 309 6.91 1.65 -11.33
C PRO A 309 5.66 0.82 -11.63
N HIS A 310 5.33 -0.13 -10.76
CA HIS A 310 4.02 -0.75 -10.65
C HIS A 310 3.21 0.06 -9.63
N VAL A 311 2.16 0.73 -10.10
CA VAL A 311 1.42 1.72 -9.30
C VAL A 311 0.00 1.25 -9.09
N SER A 312 -0.41 1.15 -7.83
CA SER A 312 -1.80 0.91 -7.43
C SER A 312 -2.32 2.10 -6.63
N ILE A 313 -3.53 2.56 -6.96
CA ILE A 313 -4.24 3.61 -6.24
C ILE A 313 -5.66 3.15 -5.92
N ASN A 314 -6.20 3.60 -4.79
CA ASN A 314 -7.62 3.40 -4.51
C ASN A 314 -8.21 4.55 -3.69
N THR A 315 -9.52 4.74 -3.81
CA THR A 315 -10.37 5.52 -2.90
C THR A 315 -11.53 4.63 -2.45
N MET A 316 -11.57 4.28 -1.18
CA MET A 316 -12.58 3.40 -0.58
C MET A 316 -13.16 3.99 0.70
N GLU A 317 -14.29 3.47 1.16
CA GLU A 317 -14.92 3.90 2.40
C GLU A 317 -14.95 2.77 3.40
N LYS A 318 -15.07 3.13 4.67
CA LYS A 318 -15.38 2.16 5.70
C LYS A 318 -16.82 1.70 5.57
N VAL A 319 -17.03 0.40 5.43
CA VAL A 319 -18.35 -0.19 5.19
C VAL A 319 -18.87 -0.99 6.38
N SER A 320 -17.99 -1.32 7.32
CA SER A 320 -18.35 -2.05 8.53
C SER A 320 -17.34 -1.78 9.65
N ASP A 321 -17.82 -1.52 10.87
CA ASP A 321 -17.00 -1.62 12.09
C ASP A 321 -16.96 -3.06 12.62
N HIS A 322 -17.72 -3.99 12.02
CA HIS A 322 -17.73 -5.38 12.45
C HIS A 322 -16.39 -6.04 12.13
N VAL A 323 -15.89 -6.74 13.15
CA VAL A 323 -14.72 -7.59 13.10
C VAL A 323 -15.20 -9.03 13.31
N ASP A 324 -14.90 -9.90 12.35
CA ASP A 324 -15.16 -11.33 12.49
C ASP A 324 -14.01 -11.97 13.27
N THR A 325 -14.21 -12.16 14.58
CA THR A 325 -13.27 -12.88 15.44
C THR A 325 -13.56 -14.38 15.54
N GLY A 326 -14.55 -14.90 14.80
CA GLY A 326 -14.94 -16.31 14.87
C GLY A 326 -13.80 -17.27 14.50
N SER A 327 -12.86 -16.82 13.66
CA SER A 327 -11.63 -17.53 13.30
C SER A 327 -10.57 -17.53 14.41
N TYR A 328 -10.56 -16.52 15.29
CA TYR A 328 -9.53 -16.30 16.32
C TYR A 328 -9.96 -16.72 17.74
N ALA A 329 -11.26 -16.88 17.99
CA ALA A 329 -11.86 -17.13 19.30
C ALA A 329 -11.49 -18.46 19.99
N LYS A 330 -10.55 -19.23 19.43
CA LYS A 330 -10.11 -20.53 19.98
C LYS A 330 -8.71 -20.55 20.59
N MET A 331 -7.99 -19.42 20.62
CA MET A 331 -6.68 -19.40 21.27
C MET A 331 -6.84 -19.20 22.79
N PRO A 332 -6.44 -20.17 23.64
CA PRO A 332 -6.38 -19.94 25.08
C PRO A 332 -5.32 -18.88 25.38
N GLY A 333 -5.69 -17.91 26.23
CA GLY A 333 -4.78 -16.88 26.75
C GLY A 333 -3.76 -17.42 27.74
#